data_AF-A0A4Y2GKN9-F1
#
_entry.id   AF-A0A4Y2GKN9-F1
#
_cell.length_a   1.000
_cell.length_b   1.000
_cell.length_c   1.000
_cell.angle_alpha   90.00
_cell.angle_beta   90.00
_cell.angle_gamma   90.00
#
_symmetry.space_group_name_H-M   'P 1'
#
loop_
_entity.id
_entity.type
_entity.pdbx_description
1 polymer ?
#
loop_
_entity_poly.entity_id
_entity_poly.type
_entity_poly.pdbx_seq_one_letter_code
_entity_poly.pdbx_strand_id
1 'polypeptide(L)'
;MSRVRRLPGEPLLSSCTAGHTQAGGGCIMLWVTFSWVSLGPVVLVEQTMKAANYLNITVDQLHPYMAFVFPTGNEIFQQDNAPCHKAWIVLEWFQENNDEFHLMSWPPNSLDLNPMEHIWDVMERQLRAQTPPCSNISTLRDRCLDIWHNLSPVMYQKLVTSMHRRVAAVLKAKGGATCY
;
A
#
# COMPACT_ATOMS: atom_id res chain seq x y z
N MET A 1 23.88 -17.87 2.75
CA MET A 1 23.91 -16.39 2.86
C MET A 1 25.29 -15.89 2.47
N SER A 2 25.46 -15.28 1.30
CA SER A 2 26.73 -14.63 0.95
C SER A 2 26.72 -13.20 1.45
N ARG A 3 27.60 -12.88 2.40
CA ARG A 3 27.81 -11.52 2.88
C ARG A 3 28.80 -10.84 1.94
N VAL A 4 28.36 -9.80 1.23
CA VAL A 4 29.27 -8.96 0.45
C VAL A 4 30.11 -8.15 1.44
N ARG A 5 31.39 -8.47 1.54
CA ARG A 5 32.37 -7.68 2.32
C ARG A 5 33.27 -6.94 1.33
N ARG A 6 33.63 -5.71 1.67
CA ARG A 6 34.60 -4.89 0.92
C ARG A 6 35.65 -4.32 1.86
N LEU A 7 36.85 -4.12 1.35
CA LEU A 7 37.91 -3.41 2.05
C LEU A 7 37.75 -1.90 1.86
N PRO A 8 38.21 -1.06 2.80
CA PRO A 8 38.13 0.39 2.66
C PRO A 8 38.91 0.87 1.42
N GLY A 9 38.24 1.63 0.53
CA GLY A 9 38.89 2.31 -0.60
C GLY A 9 38.67 1.71 -2.00
N GLU A 10 37.96 0.59 -2.14
CA GLU A 10 37.72 0.00 -3.46
C GLU A 10 36.52 0.64 -4.20
N PRO A 11 36.69 1.08 -5.46
CA PRO A 11 35.61 1.61 -6.29
C PRO A 11 34.63 0.52 -6.73
N LEU A 12 33.37 0.92 -6.95
CA LEU A 12 32.28 0.02 -7.29
C LEU A 12 32.35 -0.35 -8.78
N LEU A 13 32.93 -1.51 -9.09
CA LEU A 13 32.99 -2.03 -10.46
C LEU A 13 31.65 -2.66 -10.85
N SER A 14 31.05 -2.17 -11.94
CA SER A 14 29.78 -2.69 -12.49
C SER A 14 29.87 -4.18 -12.92
N SER A 15 31.08 -4.64 -13.25
CA SER A 15 31.38 -6.04 -13.55
C SER A 15 31.30 -6.98 -12.34
N CYS A 16 31.21 -6.44 -11.11
CA CYS A 16 31.18 -7.21 -9.87
C CYS A 16 29.79 -7.23 -9.20
N THR A 17 28.77 -6.65 -9.85
CA THR A 17 27.39 -6.63 -9.38
C THR A 17 26.50 -7.46 -10.29
N ALA A 18 26.06 -8.63 -9.82
CA ALA A 18 24.95 -9.35 -10.43
C ALA A 18 23.63 -8.71 -9.95
N GLY A 19 22.78 -8.28 -10.88
CA GLY A 19 21.44 -7.78 -10.55
C GLY A 19 20.59 -8.88 -9.94
N HIS A 20 20.49 -8.91 -8.62
CA HIS A 20 19.49 -9.72 -7.92
C HIS A 20 18.25 -8.86 -7.66
N THR A 21 17.06 -9.38 -7.99
CA THR A 21 15.75 -8.78 -7.69
C THR A 21 15.43 -8.73 -6.20
N GLN A 22 16.18 -9.46 -5.37
CA GLN A 22 16.10 -9.40 -3.91
C GLN A 22 17.51 -9.29 -3.33
N ALA A 23 17.87 -8.10 -2.85
CA ALA A 23 19.04 -7.95 -2.00
C ALA A 23 18.73 -8.53 -0.62
N GLY A 24 19.69 -9.17 0.05
CA GLY A 24 19.54 -9.74 1.40
C GLY A 24 19.36 -8.71 2.54
N GLY A 25 18.86 -7.50 2.24
CA GLY A 25 18.70 -6.38 3.16
C GLY A 25 17.42 -6.40 4.01
N GLY A 26 16.61 -7.45 3.87
CA GLY A 26 15.31 -7.57 4.53
C GLY A 26 14.19 -6.82 3.80
N CYS A 27 12.96 -6.97 4.27
CA CYS A 27 11.78 -6.26 3.78
C CYS A 27 10.89 -5.86 4.96
N ILE A 28 10.07 -4.84 4.77
CA ILE A 28 8.97 -4.51 5.66
C ILE A 28 7.66 -4.71 4.89
N MET A 29 6.60 -5.09 5.60
CA MET A 29 5.25 -5.10 5.05
C MET A 29 4.42 -4.06 5.79
N LEU A 30 3.79 -3.16 5.04
CA LEU A 30 2.93 -2.11 5.57
C LEU A 30 1.51 -2.35 5.07
N TRP A 31 0.55 -2.27 5.98
CA TRP A 31 -0.84 -2.06 5.64
C TRP A 31 -1.20 -0.60 5.87
N VAL A 32 -1.84 0.03 4.89
CA VAL A 32 -2.22 1.43 4.94
C VAL A 32 -3.56 1.64 4.26
N THR A 33 -4.22 2.75 4.58
CA THR A 33 -5.43 3.21 3.90
C THR A 33 -5.36 4.72 3.70
N PHE A 34 -6.10 5.27 2.74
CA PHE A 34 -6.22 6.71 2.56
C PHE A 34 -7.55 7.06 1.91
N SER A 35 -7.89 8.34 1.98
CA SER A 35 -9.08 8.91 1.36
C SER A 35 -8.76 10.27 0.72
N TRP A 36 -9.78 10.91 0.14
CA TRP A 36 -9.66 12.32 -0.28
C TRP A 36 -9.39 13.26 0.90
N VAL A 37 -9.88 12.91 2.10
CA VAL A 37 -9.82 13.77 3.30
C VAL A 37 -8.46 13.67 3.97
N SER A 38 -7.93 12.46 4.14
CA SER A 38 -6.71 12.22 4.90
C SER A 38 -6.04 10.90 4.52
N LEU A 39 -4.77 10.80 4.89
CA LEU A 39 -4.11 9.51 5.04
C LEU A 39 -4.67 8.82 6.29
N GLY A 40 -4.91 7.52 6.20
CA GLY A 40 -5.38 6.71 7.31
C GLY A 40 -4.27 6.01 8.08
N PRO A 41 -4.63 5.04 8.94
CA PRO A 41 -3.69 4.30 9.75
C PRO A 41 -2.61 3.61 8.93
N VAL A 42 -1.40 3.53 9.50
CA VAL A 42 -0.29 2.72 9.00
C VAL A 42 0.04 1.64 10.01
N VAL A 43 -0.05 0.39 9.58
CA VAL A 43 0.23 -0.78 10.41
C VAL A 43 1.44 -1.52 9.85
N LEU A 44 2.47 -1.69 10.68
CA LEU A 44 3.58 -2.58 10.36
C LEU A 44 3.13 -4.03 10.55
N VAL A 45 3.32 -4.84 9.51
CA VAL A 45 2.97 -6.25 9.50
C VAL A 45 4.27 -7.05 9.60
N GLU A 46 4.54 -7.59 10.79
CA GLU A 46 5.81 -8.28 11.07
C GLU A 46 5.93 -9.66 10.39
N GLN A 47 4.79 -10.21 9.95
CA GLN A 47 4.69 -11.54 9.34
C GLN A 47 3.91 -11.46 8.02
N THR A 48 3.79 -12.59 7.31
CA THR A 48 2.89 -12.69 6.18
C THR A 48 1.46 -12.32 6.59
N MET A 49 0.81 -11.43 5.84
CA MET A 49 -0.58 -11.07 6.06
C MET A 49 -1.49 -12.29 5.91
N LYS A 50 -2.11 -12.71 7.01
CA LYS A 50 -3.16 -13.74 7.02
C LYS A 50 -4.52 -13.10 7.26
N ALA A 51 -5.59 -13.84 6.96
CA ALA A 51 -6.96 -13.38 7.17
C ALA A 51 -7.23 -12.86 8.58
N ALA A 52 -6.77 -13.57 9.62
CA ALA A 52 -6.96 -13.15 11.01
C ALA A 52 -6.22 -11.83 11.34
N ASN A 53 -4.99 -11.67 10.86
CA ASN A 53 -4.24 -10.43 11.03
C ASN A 53 -4.93 -9.26 10.31
N TYR A 54 -5.43 -9.51 9.10
CA TYR A 54 -6.17 -8.51 8.34
C TYR A 54 -7.48 -8.11 9.03
N LEU A 55 -8.22 -9.09 9.57
CA LEU A 55 -9.43 -8.82 10.32
C LEU A 55 -9.14 -7.98 11.58
N ASN A 56 -8.09 -8.30 12.33
CA ASN A 56 -7.69 -7.50 13.49
C ASN A 56 -7.35 -6.06 13.08
N ILE A 57 -6.63 -5.84 11.98
CA ILE A 57 -6.36 -4.49 11.46
C ILE A 57 -7.67 -3.78 11.08
N THR A 58 -8.59 -4.51 10.45
CA THR A 58 -9.90 -4.00 10.04
C THR A 58 -10.70 -3.51 11.26
N VAL A 59 -10.78 -4.33 12.30
CA VAL A 59 -11.55 -4.04 13.53
C VAL A 59 -10.86 -2.98 14.39
N ASP A 60 -9.55 -3.11 14.62
CA ASP A 60 -8.85 -2.32 15.63
C ASP A 60 -8.37 -0.98 15.09
N GLN A 61 -8.18 -0.84 13.79
CA GLN A 61 -7.58 0.36 13.18
C GLN A 61 -8.50 1.01 12.16
N LEU A 62 -9.02 0.24 11.21
CA LEU A 62 -9.77 0.79 10.08
C LEU A 62 -11.19 1.21 10.47
N HIS A 63 -11.94 0.39 11.20
CA HIS A 63 -13.32 0.68 11.58
C HIS A 63 -13.43 1.93 12.48
N PRO A 64 -12.64 2.07 13.58
CA PRO A 64 -12.62 3.30 14.37
C PRO A 64 -12.19 4.54 13.57
N TYR A 65 -11.22 4.39 12.66
CA TYR A 65 -10.80 5.48 11.78
C TYR A 65 -11.94 5.93 10.86
N MET A 66 -12.64 4.99 10.23
CA MET A 66 -13.75 5.31 9.34
C MET A 66 -14.91 5.95 10.09
N ALA A 67 -15.27 5.45 11.27
CA ALA A 67 -16.29 6.06 12.12
C ALA A 67 -15.92 7.50 12.55
N PHE A 68 -14.63 7.76 12.79
CA PHE A 68 -14.15 9.08 13.18
C PHE A 68 -14.10 10.08 12.01
N VAL A 69 -13.55 9.68 10.87
CA VAL A 69 -13.37 10.55 9.70
C VAL A 69 -14.67 10.71 8.92
N PHE A 70 -15.53 9.68 8.92
CA PHE A 70 -16.75 9.59 8.12
C PHE A 70 -17.96 9.21 8.98
N PRO A 71 -18.39 10.08 9.90
CA PRO A 71 -19.45 9.77 10.86
C PRO A 71 -20.83 9.55 10.24
N THR A 72 -21.00 9.82 8.93
CA THR A 72 -22.26 9.58 8.22
C THR A 72 -22.41 8.16 7.69
N GLY A 73 -21.33 7.35 7.67
CA GLY A 73 -21.37 5.94 7.28
C GLY A 73 -21.59 5.66 5.78
N ASN A 74 -21.62 6.68 4.93
CA ASN A 74 -21.94 6.51 3.50
C ASN A 74 -20.72 6.18 2.62
N GLU A 75 -19.57 5.92 3.23
CA GLU A 75 -18.33 5.77 2.46
C GLU A 75 -18.09 4.36 1.99
N ILE A 76 -17.45 4.31 0.82
CA ILE A 76 -17.14 3.08 0.13
C ILE A 76 -15.69 2.72 0.42
N PHE A 77 -15.47 1.55 1.01
CA PHE A 77 -14.15 1.01 1.20
C PHE A 77 -13.73 0.13 0.03
N GLN A 78 -12.54 0.42 -0.48
CA GLN A 78 -11.90 -0.34 -1.54
C GLN A 78 -10.82 -1.26 -0.94
N GLN A 79 -10.86 -2.56 -1.27
CA GLN A 79 -9.74 -3.48 -1.09
C GLN A 79 -9.55 -4.32 -2.36
N ASP A 80 -8.35 -4.86 -2.58
CA ASP A 80 -8.11 -5.79 -3.67
C ASP A 80 -8.64 -7.20 -3.36
N ASN A 81 -8.47 -8.13 -4.31
CA ASN A 81 -8.89 -9.51 -4.16
C ASN A 81 -7.81 -10.43 -3.56
N ALA A 82 -6.88 -9.91 -2.76
CA ALA A 82 -5.89 -10.76 -2.09
C ALA A 82 -6.56 -11.87 -1.25
N PRO A 83 -5.96 -13.06 -1.12
CA PRO A 83 -6.60 -14.18 -0.42
C PRO A 83 -7.03 -13.88 1.02
N CYS A 84 -6.29 -13.04 1.75
CA CYS A 84 -6.67 -12.62 3.11
C CYS A 84 -7.93 -11.74 3.13
N HIS A 85 -8.12 -10.88 2.13
CA HIS A 85 -9.28 -9.98 2.02
C HIS A 85 -10.56 -10.73 1.62
N LYS A 86 -10.41 -11.86 0.92
CA LYS A 86 -11.52 -12.73 0.47
C LYS A 86 -11.83 -13.87 1.43
N ALA A 87 -11.11 -13.96 2.55
CA ALA A 87 -11.39 -14.98 3.55
C ALA A 87 -12.77 -14.79 4.16
N TRP A 88 -13.46 -15.90 4.44
CA TRP A 88 -14.83 -15.88 4.97
C TRP A 88 -14.97 -15.00 6.21
N ILE A 89 -14.09 -15.13 7.21
CA ILE A 89 -14.12 -14.33 8.44
C ILE A 89 -14.03 -12.81 8.20
N VAL A 90 -13.37 -12.40 7.12
CA VAL A 90 -13.23 -10.98 6.75
C VAL A 90 -14.49 -10.49 6.06
N LEU A 91 -15.00 -11.27 5.11
CA LEU A 91 -16.22 -10.94 4.38
C LEU A 91 -17.46 -10.95 5.28
N GLU A 92 -17.54 -11.89 6.22
CA GLU A 92 -18.59 -11.97 7.22
C GLU A 92 -18.61 -10.72 8.09
N TRP A 93 -17.44 -10.27 8.59
CA TRP A 93 -17.36 -9.03 9.36
C TRP A 93 -17.83 -7.81 8.55
N PHE A 94 -17.42 -7.66 7.28
CA PHE A 94 -17.92 -6.57 6.43
C PHE A 94 -19.42 -6.65 6.18
N GLN A 95 -19.98 -7.86 6.08
CA GLN A 95 -21.41 -8.05 5.90
C GLN A 95 -22.19 -7.65 7.17
N GLU A 96 -21.70 -8.00 8.35
CA GLU A 96 -22.32 -7.63 9.63
C GLU A 96 -22.25 -6.12 9.90
N ASN A 97 -21.26 -5.43 9.34
CA ASN A 97 -21.02 -3.99 9.55
C ASN A 97 -21.35 -3.14 8.30
N ASN A 98 -22.11 -3.67 7.33
CA ASN A 98 -22.33 -3.02 6.04
C ASN A 98 -23.07 -1.67 6.13
N ASP A 99 -23.89 -1.45 7.17
CA ASP A 99 -24.61 -0.19 7.37
C ASP A 99 -23.70 0.98 7.78
N GLU A 100 -22.51 0.67 8.32
CA GLU A 100 -21.50 1.64 8.71
C GLU A 100 -20.30 1.66 7.75
N PHE A 101 -20.10 0.55 7.04
CA PHE A 101 -18.87 0.25 6.34
C PHE A 101 -19.16 -0.50 5.04
N HIS A 102 -19.39 0.23 3.95
CA HIS A 102 -19.75 -0.40 2.69
C HIS A 102 -18.50 -0.90 1.93
N LEU A 103 -18.37 -2.22 1.81
CA LEU A 103 -17.29 -2.83 1.03
C LEU A 103 -17.62 -2.83 -0.47
N MET A 104 -16.74 -2.23 -1.28
CA MET A 104 -16.88 -2.23 -2.74
C MET A 104 -16.56 -3.60 -3.35
N SER A 105 -17.36 -4.00 -4.34
CA SER A 105 -16.99 -5.10 -5.23
C SER A 105 -15.83 -4.69 -6.14
N TRP A 106 -14.72 -5.41 -6.07
CA TRP A 106 -13.51 -5.12 -6.85
C TRP A 106 -13.28 -6.14 -7.97
N PRO A 107 -13.04 -5.70 -9.22
CA PRO A 107 -12.70 -6.60 -10.31
C PRO A 107 -11.33 -7.28 -10.11
N PRO A 108 -11.15 -8.55 -10.52
CA PRO A 108 -9.86 -9.23 -10.43
C PRO A 108 -8.82 -8.56 -11.34
N ASN A 109 -7.53 -8.68 -10.98
CA ASN A 109 -6.37 -8.22 -11.77
C ASN A 109 -6.41 -6.74 -12.20
N SER A 110 -7.06 -5.88 -11.43
CA SER A 110 -7.26 -4.46 -11.78
C SER A 110 -6.36 -3.54 -10.96
N LEU A 111 -5.04 -3.74 -11.04
CA LEU A 111 -4.06 -2.92 -10.32
C LEU A 111 -4.04 -1.47 -10.84
N ASP A 112 -4.30 -1.28 -12.14
CA ASP A 112 -4.39 0.04 -12.79
C ASP A 112 -5.57 0.87 -12.27
N LEU A 113 -6.59 0.22 -11.70
CA LEU A 113 -7.68 0.89 -11.00
C LEU A 113 -7.33 1.26 -9.56
N ASN A 114 -6.33 0.63 -8.93
CA ASN A 114 -6.03 0.84 -7.52
C ASN A 114 -5.12 2.07 -7.31
N PRO A 115 -5.63 3.18 -6.73
CA PRO A 115 -4.82 4.38 -6.51
C PRO A 115 -3.64 4.16 -5.55
N MET A 116 -3.73 3.15 -4.67
CA MET A 116 -2.65 2.82 -3.74
C MET A 116 -1.35 2.45 -4.45
N GLU A 117 -1.40 1.82 -5.63
CA GLU A 117 -0.20 1.49 -6.40
C GLU A 117 0.60 2.74 -6.77
N HIS A 118 -0.09 3.85 -7.06
CA HIS A 118 0.57 5.12 -7.32
C HIS A 118 1.22 5.69 -6.06
N ILE A 119 0.58 5.56 -4.90
CA ILE A 119 1.19 5.99 -3.62
C ILE A 119 2.45 5.16 -3.36
N TRP A 120 2.41 3.85 -3.56
CA TRP A 120 3.57 2.98 -3.40
C TRP A 120 4.73 3.37 -4.32
N ASP A 121 4.46 3.65 -5.60
CA ASP A 121 5.48 4.15 -6.53
C ASP A 121 6.09 5.49 -6.08
N VAL A 122 5.26 6.43 -5.62
CA VAL A 122 5.74 7.71 -5.08
C VAL A 122 6.62 7.49 -3.84
N MET A 123 6.19 6.63 -2.92
CA MET A 123 6.95 6.32 -1.71
C MET A 123 8.29 5.67 -2.04
N GLU A 124 8.29 4.70 -2.96
CA GLU A 124 9.51 4.01 -3.39
C GLU A 124 10.49 4.97 -4.06
N ARG A 125 10.02 5.87 -4.94
CA ARG A 125 10.86 6.89 -5.57
C ARG A 125 11.48 7.84 -4.55
N GLN A 126 10.70 8.31 -3.57
CA GLN A 126 11.22 9.16 -2.50
C GLN A 126 12.25 8.43 -1.64
N LEU A 127 11.98 7.18 -1.26
CA LEU A 127 12.89 6.36 -0.48
C LEU A 127 14.23 6.14 -1.21
N ARG A 128 14.19 5.84 -2.51
CA ARG A 128 15.38 5.64 -3.36
C ARG A 128 16.20 6.92 -3.54
N ALA A 129 15.58 8.09 -3.46
CA ALA A 129 16.27 9.38 -3.57
C ALA A 129 17.00 9.81 -2.29
N GLN A 130 16.70 9.19 -1.14
CA GLN A 130 17.31 9.58 0.14
C GLN A 130 18.79 9.18 0.23
N THR A 131 19.60 10.09 0.80
CA THR A 131 21.03 9.90 1.02
C THR A 131 21.37 10.12 2.49
N PRO A 132 22.10 9.20 3.17
CA PRO A 132 22.59 7.91 2.64
C PRO A 132 21.44 6.92 2.41
N PRO A 133 21.64 5.84 1.62
CA PRO A 133 20.66 4.76 1.49
C PRO A 133 20.33 4.08 2.82
N CYS A 134 19.15 3.46 2.92
CA CYS A 134 18.76 2.70 4.10
C CYS A 134 19.76 1.57 4.40
N SER A 135 20.37 1.60 5.58
CA SER A 135 21.40 0.63 5.96
C SER A 135 20.85 -0.60 6.71
N ASN A 136 19.61 -0.52 7.21
CA ASN A 136 18.96 -1.58 7.99
C ASN A 136 17.43 -1.43 7.96
N ILE A 137 16.72 -2.45 8.46
CA ILE A 137 15.25 -2.54 8.48
C ILE A 137 14.60 -1.43 9.34
N SER A 138 15.22 -1.03 10.46
CA SER A 138 14.68 0.04 11.31
C SER A 138 14.69 1.37 10.55
N THR A 139 15.81 1.72 9.95
CA THR A 139 15.92 2.94 9.13
C THR A 139 14.98 2.90 7.93
N LEU A 140 14.79 1.73 7.31
CA LEU A 140 13.79 1.54 6.24
C LEU A 140 12.37 1.83 6.75
N ARG A 141 11.98 1.24 7.89
CA ARG A 141 10.69 1.48 8.53
C ARG A 141 10.47 2.96 8.82
N ASP A 142 11.42 3.59 9.49
CA ASP A 142 11.28 4.99 9.93
C ASP A 142 11.14 5.93 8.74
N ARG A 143 11.90 5.70 7.67
CA ARG A 143 11.81 6.49 6.43
C ARG A 143 10.52 6.25 5.66
N CYS A 144 10.03 5.02 5.58
CA CYS A 144 8.72 4.75 4.97
C CYS A 144 7.58 5.44 5.73
N LEU A 145 7.63 5.42 7.06
CA LEU A 145 6.67 6.14 7.90
C LEU A 145 6.79 7.65 7.72
N ASP A 146 7.99 8.20 7.72
CA ASP A 146 8.22 9.63 7.49
C ASP A 146 7.70 10.08 6.11
N ILE A 147 8.01 9.31 5.05
CA ILE A 147 7.49 9.59 3.71
C ILE A 147 5.96 9.54 3.71
N TRP A 148 5.34 8.51 4.29
CA TRP A 148 3.89 8.39 4.35
C TRP A 148 3.26 9.63 4.98
N HIS A 149 3.67 10.01 6.19
CA HIS A 149 3.08 11.14 6.91
C HIS A 149 3.33 12.50 6.23
N ASN A 150 4.36 12.60 5.38
CA ASN A 150 4.67 13.81 4.61
C ASN A 150 4.12 13.78 3.18
N LEU A 151 3.32 12.79 2.78
CA LEU A 151 2.66 12.81 1.47
C LEU A 151 1.71 14.01 1.39
N SER A 152 1.87 14.79 0.31
CA SER A 152 1.09 16.01 0.10
C SER A 152 -0.41 15.71 -0.02
N PRO A 153 -1.28 16.48 0.66
CA PRO A 153 -2.73 16.40 0.46
C PRO A 153 -3.18 16.50 -0.98
N VAL A 154 -2.56 17.41 -1.73
CA VAL A 154 -2.85 17.61 -3.16
C VAL A 154 -2.58 16.34 -3.97
N MET A 155 -1.59 15.53 -3.57
CA MET A 155 -1.25 14.30 -4.28
C MET A 155 -2.36 13.25 -4.12
N TYR A 156 -2.69 12.88 -2.88
CA TYR A 156 -3.66 11.80 -2.66
C TYR A 156 -5.09 12.22 -3.04
N GLN A 157 -5.42 13.51 -2.92
CA GLN A 157 -6.64 14.07 -3.47
C GLN A 157 -6.71 13.83 -4.98
N LYS A 158 -5.71 14.29 -5.75
CA LYS A 158 -5.68 14.07 -7.21
C LYS A 158 -5.85 12.59 -7.60
N LEU A 159 -5.30 11.66 -6.81
CA LEU A 159 -5.48 10.23 -7.03
C LEU A 159 -6.95 9.81 -6.89
N VAL A 160 -7.63 10.21 -5.82
CA VAL A 160 -9.04 9.89 -5.63
C VAL A 160 -9.92 10.53 -6.71
N THR A 161 -9.71 11.81 -7.06
CA THR A 161 -10.45 12.44 -8.18
C THR A 161 -10.16 11.79 -9.54
N SER A 162 -8.99 11.15 -9.71
CA SER A 162 -8.65 10.45 -10.96
C SER A 162 -9.48 9.19 -11.20
N MET A 163 -10.18 8.65 -10.19
CA MET A 163 -10.91 7.38 -10.30
C MET A 163 -11.92 7.36 -11.43
N HIS A 164 -12.69 8.43 -11.62
CA HIS A 164 -13.63 8.54 -12.75
C HIS A 164 -12.95 8.34 -14.10
N ARG A 165 -11.73 8.88 -14.27
CA ARG A 165 -10.95 8.73 -15.51
C ARG A 165 -10.35 7.33 -15.65
N ARG A 166 -9.87 6.72 -14.56
CA ARG A 166 -9.36 5.34 -14.53
C ARG A 166 -10.45 4.36 -14.95
N VAL A 167 -11.63 4.47 -14.35
CA VAL A 167 -12.81 3.65 -14.70
C VAL A 167 -13.20 3.86 -16.15
N ALA A 168 -13.29 5.12 -16.63
CA ALA A 168 -13.59 5.39 -18.03
C ALA A 168 -12.55 4.78 -18.99
N ALA A 169 -11.27 4.77 -18.62
CA ALA A 169 -10.22 4.15 -19.42
C ALA A 169 -10.39 2.62 -19.50
N VAL A 170 -10.71 1.96 -18.38
CA VAL A 170 -10.97 0.50 -18.36
C VAL A 170 -12.22 0.16 -19.18
N LEU A 171 -13.28 0.94 -19.08
CA LEU A 171 -14.49 0.77 -19.90
C LEU A 171 -14.17 0.92 -21.39
N LYS A 172 -13.39 1.94 -21.76
CA LYS A 172 -12.94 2.15 -23.15
C LYS A 172 -12.05 0.99 -23.63
N ALA A 173 -11.23 0.44 -22.76
CA ALA A 173 -10.40 -0.73 -23.02
C ALA A 173 -11.19 -2.07 -22.96
N LYS A 174 -12.50 -2.03 -22.71
CA LYS A 174 -13.36 -3.22 -22.56
C LYS A 174 -12.84 -4.21 -21.51
N GLY A 175 -12.35 -3.69 -20.38
CA GLY A 175 -11.73 -4.49 -19.32
C GLY A 175 -10.26 -4.84 -19.54
N GLY A 176 -9.64 -4.37 -20.62
CA GLY A 176 -8.20 -4.49 -20.85
C GLY A 176 -7.37 -3.52 -20.01
N ALA A 177 -6.06 -3.75 -19.97
CA ALA A 177 -5.11 -2.92 -19.25
C ALA A 177 -5.10 -1.47 -19.75
N THR A 178 -4.92 -0.54 -18.80
CA THR A 178 -4.83 0.90 -19.10
C THR A 178 -3.41 1.44 -18.85
N CYS A 179 -3.21 2.74 -19.09
CA CYS A 179 -1.93 3.42 -18.87
C CYS A 179 -1.70 3.85 -17.42
N TYR A 180 -2.57 3.44 -16.50
CA TYR A 180 -2.66 3.92 -15.13
C TYR A 180 -1.97 3.04 -14.11
#